data_AF-A0A842TSP6-F1
#
_entry.id   AF-A0A842TSP6-F1
#
_cell.length_a   1.000
_cell.length_b   1.000
_cell.length_c   1.000
_cell.angle_alpha   90.00
_cell.angle_beta   90.00
_cell.angle_gamma   90.00
#
_symmetry.space_group_name_H-M   'P 1'
#
loop_
_entity.id
_entity.type
_entity.pdbx_description
1 polymer ?
#
loop_
_entity_poly.entity_id
_entity_poly.type
_entity_poly.pdbx_seq_one_letter_code
_entity_poly.pdbx_strand_id
1 'polypeptide(L)'
;MKKIKLIDKFEENIATRESVVDFFRWINKLVSKDIMVDFNEIEFISRSAAHEYLRQSKKSKKNISNVNMGSEVENMFEYVKSEKDIKKKSNKSPSQIKISTICI
;
A
#
# COMPACT_ATOMS: atom_id res chain seq x y z
N MET A 1 18.25 3.27 -14.22
CA MET A 1 16.97 2.91 -13.57
C MET A 1 16.89 1.39 -13.45
N LYS A 2 16.53 0.84 -12.29
CA LYS A 2 16.41 -0.62 -12.07
C LYS A 2 14.94 -1.05 -12.10
N LYS A 3 14.60 -1.99 -12.99
CA LYS A 3 13.26 -2.57 -13.09
C LYS A 3 13.12 -3.77 -12.15
N ILE A 4 11.99 -3.88 -11.47
CA ILE A 4 11.64 -4.97 -10.56
C ILE A 4 10.24 -5.42 -10.91
N LYS A 5 10.08 -6.67 -11.31
CA LYS A 5 8.76 -7.28 -11.50
C LYS A 5 8.24 -7.77 -10.16
N LEU A 6 6.99 -7.44 -9.84
CA LEU A 6 6.38 -7.87 -8.59
C LEU A 6 6.00 -9.34 -8.59
N ILE A 7 5.67 -9.90 -9.75
CA ILE A 7 5.36 -11.33 -9.92
C ILE A 7 6.49 -12.22 -9.38
N ASP A 8 7.76 -11.82 -9.57
CA ASP A 8 8.95 -12.53 -9.07
C ASP A 8 9.11 -12.47 -7.53
N LYS A 9 8.29 -11.66 -6.85
CA LYS A 9 8.37 -11.40 -5.40
C LYS A 9 7.11 -11.79 -4.64
N PHE A 10 5.97 -11.74 -5.29
CA PHE A 10 4.66 -11.90 -4.66
C PHE A 10 3.75 -12.89 -5.39
N GLU A 11 4.23 -13.49 -6.48
CA GLU A 11 3.35 -14.19 -7.43
C GLU A 11 2.23 -13.21 -7.86
N GLU A 12 1.02 -13.69 -8.10
CA GLU A 12 -0.11 -12.85 -8.56
C GLU A 12 -0.74 -12.01 -7.43
N ASN A 13 -0.40 -12.29 -6.16
CA ASN A 13 -1.16 -11.84 -4.99
C ASN A 13 -0.31 -11.16 -3.91
N ILE A 14 -0.51 -9.86 -3.70
CA ILE A 14 0.13 -9.09 -2.62
C ILE A 14 -0.79 -9.08 -1.40
N ALA A 15 -0.76 -10.17 -0.62
CA ALA A 15 -1.74 -10.41 0.43
C ALA A 15 -1.44 -9.73 1.78
N THR A 16 -0.18 -9.71 2.22
CA THR A 16 0.15 -9.32 3.60
C THR A 16 0.89 -7.99 3.68
N ARG A 17 0.80 -7.36 4.86
CA ARG A 17 1.52 -6.12 5.14
C ARG A 17 3.02 -6.39 5.30
N GLU A 18 3.35 -7.51 5.91
CA GLU A 18 4.70 -7.95 6.24
C GLU A 18 5.52 -8.20 4.97
N SER A 19 4.93 -8.83 3.95
CA SER A 19 5.61 -9.06 2.67
C SER A 19 5.98 -7.75 1.96
N VAL A 20 5.12 -6.72 2.06
CA VAL A 20 5.42 -5.37 1.56
C VAL A 20 6.55 -4.73 2.37
N VAL A 21 6.56 -4.88 3.70
CA VAL A 21 7.66 -4.39 4.54
C VAL A 21 8.99 -5.01 4.12
N ASP A 22 9.02 -6.33 3.91
CA ASP A 22 10.23 -7.04 3.50
C ASP A 22 10.69 -6.66 2.10
N PHE A 23 9.75 -6.48 1.17
CA PHE A 23 10.03 -5.97 -0.16
C PHE A 23 10.71 -4.59 -0.13
N PHE A 24 10.17 -3.65 0.64
CA PHE A 24 10.78 -2.32 0.78
C PHE A 24 12.10 -2.35 1.55
N ARG A 25 12.26 -3.26 2.52
CA ARG A 25 13.55 -3.48 3.20
C ARG A 25 14.62 -3.93 2.19
N TRP A 26 14.26 -4.81 1.26
CA TRP A 26 15.15 -5.23 0.18
C TRP A 26 15.42 -4.10 -0.83
N ILE A 27 14.39 -3.41 -1.33
CA ILE A 27 14.54 -2.27 -2.25
C ILE A 27 15.46 -1.20 -1.69
N ASN A 28 15.31 -0.86 -0.41
CA ASN A 28 16.09 0.21 0.20
C ASN A 28 17.59 -0.14 0.32
N LYS A 29 17.95 -1.43 0.28
CA LYS A 29 19.35 -1.90 0.26
C LYS A 29 19.97 -1.91 -1.14
N LEU A 30 19.18 -1.78 -2.20
CA LEU A 30 19.72 -1.74 -3.57
C LEU A 30 20.57 -0.48 -3.77
N VAL A 31 21.62 -0.56 -4.59
CA VAL A 31 22.47 0.61 -4.89
C VAL A 31 21.71 1.66 -5.72
N SER A 32 20.89 1.21 -6.67
CA SER A 32 20.13 2.09 -7.55
C SER A 32 19.16 2.99 -6.78
N LYS A 33 19.10 4.28 -7.12
CA LYS A 33 18.15 5.25 -6.56
C LYS A 33 16.80 5.20 -7.29
N ASP A 34 16.83 5.07 -8.61
CA ASP A 34 15.62 5.03 -9.44
C ASP A 34 15.17 3.59 -9.65
N ILE A 35 13.97 3.29 -9.16
CA ILE A 35 13.37 1.96 -9.15
C ILE A 35 12.04 2.04 -9.90
N MET A 36 11.89 1.19 -10.91
CA MET A 36 10.63 0.98 -11.61
C MET A 36 10.02 -0.34 -11.11
N VAL A 37 8.88 -0.24 -10.45
CA VAL A 37 8.13 -1.40 -9.96
C VAL A 37 7.05 -1.74 -10.98
N ASP A 38 7.17 -2.93 -11.56
CA ASP A 38 6.28 -3.45 -12.59
C ASP A 38 5.22 -4.37 -11.95
N PHE A 39 3.96 -3.95 -12.07
CA PHE A 39 2.78 -4.63 -11.54
C PHE A 39 2.14 -5.58 -12.56
N ASN A 40 2.77 -5.79 -13.72
CA ASN A 40 2.29 -6.79 -14.68
C ASN A 40 2.11 -8.15 -14.00
N GLU A 41 0.99 -8.82 -14.29
CA GLU A 41 0.58 -10.11 -13.70
C GLU A 41 0.24 -10.08 -12.20
N ILE A 42 0.16 -8.91 -11.58
CA ILE A 42 -0.45 -8.79 -10.24
C ILE A 42 -1.96 -8.63 -10.40
N GLU A 43 -2.71 -9.62 -9.93
CA GLU A 43 -4.17 -9.63 -10.00
C GLU A 43 -4.81 -9.02 -8.75
N PHE A 44 -4.15 -9.16 -7.60
CA PHE A 44 -4.72 -8.74 -6.33
C PHE A 44 -3.70 -8.11 -5.39
N ILE A 45 -4.16 -7.07 -4.69
CA ILE A 45 -3.48 -6.50 -3.52
C ILE A 45 -4.50 -6.31 -2.41
N SER A 46 -4.18 -6.79 -1.20
CA SER A 46 -5.04 -6.56 -0.05
C SER A 46 -5.00 -5.08 0.37
N ARG A 47 -6.07 -4.62 1.03
CA ARG A 47 -6.14 -3.25 1.56
C ARG A 47 -4.97 -2.92 2.49
N SER A 48 -4.57 -3.84 3.36
CA SER A 48 -3.47 -3.64 4.31
C SER A 48 -2.12 -3.55 3.59
N ALA A 49 -1.91 -4.38 2.57
CA ALA A 49 -0.72 -4.34 1.73
C ALA A 49 -0.64 -3.04 0.91
N ALA A 50 -1.72 -2.63 0.25
CA ALA A 50 -1.77 -1.36 -0.50
C ALA A 50 -1.51 -0.15 0.41
N HIS A 51 -2.09 -0.16 1.62
CA HIS A 51 -1.85 0.89 2.60
C HIS A 51 -0.39 0.97 3.04
N GLU A 52 0.25 -0.17 3.34
CA GLU A 52 1.66 -0.21 3.70
C GLU A 52 2.56 0.16 2.52
N TYR A 53 2.24 -0.28 1.30
CA TYR A 53 3.00 0.05 0.09
C TYR A 53 3.08 1.57 -0.09
N LEU A 54 1.93 2.26 -0.02
CA LEU A 54 1.87 3.72 -0.11
C LEU A 54 2.63 4.42 1.04
N ARG A 55 2.68 3.82 2.22
CA ARG A 55 3.40 4.37 3.37
C ARG A 55 4.90 4.20 3.19
N GLN A 56 5.35 3.03 2.74
CA GLN A 56 6.76 2.72 2.54
C GLN A 56 7.35 3.47 1.32
N SER A 57 6.58 3.59 0.23
CA SER A 57 7.01 4.37 -0.93
C SER A 57 7.27 5.83 -0.59
N LYS A 58 6.43 6.45 0.26
CA LYS A 58 6.64 7.82 0.77
C LYS A 58 7.83 7.95 1.73
N LYS A 59 8.15 6.89 2.47
CA LYS A 59 9.28 6.88 3.44
C LYS A 59 10.62 6.56 2.78
N SER A 60 10.59 5.86 1.66
CA SER A 60 11.80 5.46 0.94
C SER A 60 12.54 6.69 0.41
N LYS A 61 13.88 6.61 0.41
CA LYS A 61 14.74 7.59 -0.27
C LYS A 61 14.93 7.28 -1.77
N LYS A 62 14.28 6.21 -2.26
CA LYS A 62 14.31 5.78 -3.66
C LYS A 62 13.27 6.57 -4.46
N ASN A 63 13.60 6.83 -5.72
CA ASN A 63 12.65 7.38 -6.68
C ASN A 63 11.89 6.19 -7.30
N ILE A 64 10.67 5.96 -6.84
CA ILE A 64 9.88 4.78 -7.22
C ILE A 64 8.80 5.20 -8.22
N SER A 65 8.82 4.61 -9.40
CA SER A 65 7.72 4.67 -10.38
C SER A 65 7.00 3.32 -10.44
N ASN A 66 5.67 3.35 -10.46
CA ASN A 66 4.84 2.16 -10.65
C ASN A 66 4.39 2.12 -12.11
N VAL A 67 4.47 0.95 -12.75
CA VAL A 67 4.02 0.75 -14.13
C VAL A 67 3.19 -0.52 -14.25
N ASN A 68 2.36 -0.59 -15.30
CA ASN A 68 1.51 -1.75 -15.63
C ASN A 68 0.63 -2.21 -14.46
N MET A 69 0.02 -1.26 -13.74
CA MET A 69 -0.96 -1.61 -12.72
C MET A 69 -2.27 -2.01 -13.40
N GLY A 70 -2.79 -3.19 -13.06
CA GLY A 70 -4.13 -3.60 -13.48
C GLY A 70 -5.22 -2.79 -12.75
N SER A 71 -6.41 -2.70 -13.34
CA SER A 71 -7.53 -1.90 -12.84
C SER A 71 -7.89 -2.19 -11.38
N GLU A 72 -7.90 -3.46 -10.99
CA GLU A 72 -8.24 -3.93 -9.65
C GLU A 72 -7.23 -3.43 -8.61
N VAL A 73 -5.95 -3.48 -8.96
CA VAL A 73 -4.84 -2.99 -8.14
C VAL A 73 -4.90 -1.46 -8.04
N GLU A 74 -5.12 -0.76 -9.15
CA GLU A 74 -5.29 0.71 -9.17
C GLU A 74 -6.46 1.14 -8.28
N ASN A 75 -7.63 0.52 -8.45
CA ASN A 75 -8.83 0.79 -7.66
C ASN A 75 -8.58 0.62 -6.17
N MET A 76 -7.85 -0.42 -5.75
CA MET A 76 -7.50 -0.62 -4.34
C MET A 76 -6.58 0.51 -3.83
N PHE A 77 -5.59 0.92 -4.61
CA PHE A 77 -4.72 2.05 -4.24
C PHE A 77 -5.51 3.36 -4.13
N GLU A 78 -6.45 3.61 -5.04
CA GLU A 78 -7.33 4.77 -5.01
C GLU A 78 -8.26 4.76 -3.79
N TYR A 79 -8.89 3.63 -3.51
CA TYR A 79 -9.73 3.43 -2.34
C TYR A 79 -8.96 3.74 -1.04
N VAL A 80 -7.74 3.22 -0.92
CA VAL A 80 -6.88 3.48 0.25
C VAL A 80 -6.43 4.94 0.33
N LYS A 81 -6.25 5.64 -0.80
CA LYS A 81 -5.93 7.08 -0.82
C LYS A 81 -7.14 7.92 -0.38
N SER A 82 -8.34 7.63 -0.91
CA SER A 82 -9.55 8.41 -0.63
C SER A 82 -9.96 8.31 0.85
N GLU A 83 -9.83 7.15 1.49
CA GLU A 83 -10.04 6.99 2.93
C GLU A 83 -9.11 7.88 3.78
N LYS A 84 -7.87 8.11 3.33
CA LYS A 84 -6.93 9.01 4.04
C LYS A 84 -7.40 10.46 3.99
N ASP A 85 -7.99 10.87 2.88
CA ASP A 85 -8.46 12.26 2.70
C ASP A 85 -9.78 12.51 3.42
N ILE A 86 -10.65 11.50 3.54
CA ILE A 86 -11.83 11.55 4.41
C ILE A 86 -11.39 11.71 5.88
N LYS A 87 -10.40 10.92 6.34
CA LYS A 87 -9.89 11.01 7.72
C LYS A 87 -9.20 12.34 8.05
N LYS A 88 -8.54 12.99 7.08
CA LYS A 88 -7.98 14.34 7.29
C LYS A 88 -9.06 15.40 7.54
N LYS A 89 -10.25 15.25 6.95
CA LYS A 89 -11.38 16.17 7.17
C LYS A 89 -12.09 15.91 8.52
N SER A 90 -11.96 14.72 9.10
CA SER A 90 -12.63 14.32 10.34
C SER A 90 -11.79 14.52 11.61
N ASN A 91 -10.73 15.34 11.60
CA ASN A 91 -10.07 15.79 12.84
C ASN A 91 -10.91 16.84 13.64
N LYS A 92 -12.25 16.77 13.56
CA LYS A 92 -13.11 17.18 14.68
C LYS A 92 -13.35 15.92 15.50
N SER A 93 -12.85 15.95 16.73
CA SER A 93 -12.90 14.89 17.74
C SER A 93 -14.22 14.10 17.72
N PRO A 94 -14.20 12.75 17.76
CA PRO A 94 -15.41 11.97 17.98
C PRO A 94 -15.94 12.27 19.39
N SER A 95 -17.15 12.81 19.48
CA SER A 95 -17.92 12.83 20.72
C SER A 95 -18.11 11.40 21.21
N GLN A 96 -17.83 11.18 22.49
CA GLN A 96 -17.89 9.88 23.14
C GLN A 96 -19.29 9.26 22.98
N ILE A 97 -19.41 8.16 22.25
CA ILE A 97 -20.63 7.34 22.25
C ILE A 97 -20.62 6.55 23.55
N LYS A 98 -21.44 6.96 24.52
CA LYS A 98 -21.76 6.17 25.71
C LYS A 98 -22.68 5.03 25.27
N ILE A 99 -22.17 3.80 25.27
CA ILE A 99 -23.01 2.62 25.13
C ILE A 99 -23.53 2.30 26.54
N SER A 100 -24.82 2.50 26.78
CA SER A 100 -25.51 2.00 27.97
C SER A 100 -25.92 0.55 27.71
N THR A 101 -25.32 -0.38 28.46
CA THR A 101 -25.75 -1.78 28.47
C THR A 101 -27.15 -1.87 29.05
N ILE A 102 -28.11 -2.38 28.27
CA ILE A 102 -29.38 -2.86 28.79
C ILE A 102 -29.13 -4.29 29.25
N CYS A 103 -29.14 -4.51 30.56
CA CYS A 103 -29.28 -5.86 31.11
C CYS A 103 -30.74 -6.28 30.94
N ILE A 104 -30.95 -7.44 30.33
CA ILE A 104 -32.24 -8.16 30.29
C ILE A 104 -32.29 -9.08 31.51
#